data_AF-A0A3N1I8Y0-F1
#
_entry.id   AF-A0A3N1I8Y0-F1
#
_cell.length_a   1.000
_cell.length_b   1.000
_cell.length_c   1.000
_cell.angle_alpha   90.00
_cell.angle_beta   90.00
_cell.angle_gamma   90.00
#
_symmetry.space_group_name_H-M   'P 1'
#
loop_
_entity.id
_entity.type
_entity.pdbx_description
1 polymer ?
#
loop_
_entity_poly.entity_id
_entity_poly.type
_entity_poly.pdbx_seq_one_letter_code
_entity_poly.pdbx_strand_id
1 'polypeptide(L)'
;MDQEPVTNTTLLFPEQQDPKPHVSLPAPAAAELEELSITRRPQPLPDVPESGALRKVSSRLDKNPLTNLSEDARKAAAALQVQPERAALLVNPQPNGVSLLSEVAVPGGSLYVIECLAWSRMLFPLYQPRIAALSLAVPAPRLLDDHNADGPLAQARCEFDSPQQLAALVRETVSGTLNVPKADYSDSIMQRGVSEPLLVILVRVTFADNSPSRVLPVVVDGISRLSSAAKTRTGKTIAGTADAVVEDLLRDPASLRRAVRDEIAHYNSAYQRGLSDQVVRVGQAATVPVRLVVGARNTMEVNQ
;
A
#
# COMPACT_ATOMS: atom_id res chain seq x y z
N MET A 1 59.55 49.87 -33.41
CA MET A 1 59.25 48.58 -34.06
C MET A 1 58.50 47.74 -33.03
N ASP A 2 57.27 48.13 -32.68
CA ASP A 2 56.03 48.03 -33.49
C ASP A 2 55.62 46.57 -33.65
N GLN A 3 54.39 46.11 -33.49
CA GLN A 3 53.10 46.59 -32.97
C GLN A 3 52.30 45.29 -32.75
N GLU A 4 51.26 45.30 -31.90
CA GLU A 4 50.30 44.20 -31.74
C GLU A 4 49.51 43.90 -33.03
N PRO A 5 48.65 42.85 -33.04
CA PRO A 5 47.26 43.23 -32.79
C PRO A 5 46.51 42.36 -31.78
N VAL A 6 45.74 43.11 -31.01
CA VAL A 6 44.59 42.79 -30.18
C VAL A 6 43.46 42.15 -31.00
N THR A 7 42.76 41.17 -30.42
CA THR A 7 41.29 41.16 -30.46
C THR A 7 40.72 40.80 -29.10
N ASN A 8 40.28 41.85 -28.42
CA ASN A 8 39.33 41.86 -27.31
C ASN A 8 38.01 41.20 -27.74
N THR A 9 37.47 40.35 -26.86
CA THR A 9 36.02 40.27 -26.67
C THR A 9 35.74 40.52 -25.20
N THR A 10 35.60 41.80 -24.87
CA THR A 10 35.10 42.28 -23.59
C THR A 10 33.62 41.94 -23.49
N LEU A 11 33.24 41.05 -22.57
CA LEU A 11 31.88 41.05 -22.05
C LEU A 11 31.77 42.25 -21.09
N LEU A 12 31.16 43.32 -21.59
CA LEU A 12 30.60 44.39 -20.77
C LEU A 12 29.47 43.78 -19.93
N PHE A 13 29.41 44.15 -18.65
CA PHE A 13 28.47 43.73 -17.60
C PHE A 13 28.91 42.50 -16.75
N PRO A 14 29.45 42.71 -15.53
CA PRO A 14 29.45 41.66 -14.52
C PRO A 14 27.99 41.42 -14.09
N GLU A 15 27.52 40.19 -14.25
CA GLU A 15 26.23 39.76 -13.74
C GLU A 15 26.29 39.78 -12.20
N GLN A 16 25.68 40.80 -11.58
CA GLN A 16 25.44 40.81 -10.14
C GLN A 16 24.55 39.62 -9.81
N GLN A 17 25.12 38.58 -9.21
CA GLN A 17 24.34 37.57 -8.52
C GLN A 17 23.74 38.22 -7.27
N ASP A 18 22.51 38.70 -7.40
CA ASP A 18 21.71 39.04 -6.23
C ASP A 18 21.62 37.80 -5.32
N PRO A 19 21.90 37.93 -4.01
CA PRO A 19 21.68 36.83 -3.08
C PRO A 19 20.20 36.48 -3.12
N LYS A 20 19.88 35.24 -3.56
CA LYS A 20 18.53 34.69 -3.48
C LYS A 20 18.02 34.92 -2.05
N PRO A 21 16.81 35.48 -1.86
CA PRO A 21 16.27 35.65 -0.53
C PRO A 21 16.22 34.28 0.14
N HIS A 22 16.91 34.15 1.26
CA HIS A 22 16.74 33.02 2.15
C HIS A 22 15.28 33.08 2.64
N VAL A 23 14.40 32.31 1.99
CA VAL A 23 13.06 32.08 2.49
C VAL A 23 13.21 31.17 3.70
N SER A 24 13.42 31.78 4.86
CA SER A 24 13.26 31.10 6.14
C SER A 24 11.79 30.73 6.26
N LEU A 25 11.48 29.46 6.04
CA LEU A 25 10.17 28.91 6.31
C LEU A 25 9.86 29.17 7.80
N PRO A 26 8.72 29.77 8.16
CA PRO A 26 8.30 29.80 9.54
C PRO A 26 8.11 28.34 9.99
N ALA A 27 8.92 27.90 10.96
CA ALA A 27 8.61 26.68 11.67
C ALA A 27 7.24 26.90 12.35
N PRO A 28 6.25 26.01 12.17
CA PRO A 28 5.04 26.10 12.99
C PRO A 28 5.47 26.02 14.45
N ALA A 29 4.95 26.93 15.28
CA ALA A 29 5.29 27.01 16.68
C ALA A 29 4.98 25.64 17.32
N ALA A 30 5.94 25.10 18.09
CA ALA A 30 5.82 23.81 18.76
C ALA A 30 4.51 23.65 19.57
N ALA A 31 3.89 24.77 19.97
CA ALA A 31 2.61 24.83 20.68
C ALA A 31 1.41 24.24 19.91
N GLU A 32 1.30 24.39 18.58
CA GLU A 32 0.18 23.80 17.81
C GLU A 32 0.28 22.26 17.74
N LEU A 33 1.48 21.71 17.92
CA LEU A 33 1.73 20.27 17.99
C LEU A 33 1.62 19.70 19.41
N GLU A 34 1.52 20.54 20.45
CA GLU A 34 1.17 20.09 21.79
C GLU A 34 -0.35 19.93 21.95
N GLU A 35 -1.15 20.70 21.20
CA GLU A 35 -2.61 20.60 21.19
C GLU A 35 -3.12 19.33 20.48
N LEU A 36 -2.39 18.86 19.46
CA LEU A 36 -2.54 17.53 18.88
C LEU A 36 -1.41 16.65 19.41
N SER A 37 -1.66 15.78 20.40
CA SER A 37 -0.66 14.89 21.02
C SER A 37 0.02 13.90 20.04
N ILE A 38 0.79 14.41 19.08
CA ILE A 38 1.40 13.67 17.98
C ILE A 38 2.79 13.24 18.43
N THR A 39 2.97 11.94 18.63
CA THR A 39 4.25 11.36 19.04
C THR A 39 5.20 11.13 17.87
N ARG A 40 4.66 10.94 16.66
CA ARG A 40 5.44 10.81 15.42
C ARG A 40 5.01 11.85 14.41
N ARG A 41 5.90 12.78 14.06
CA ARG A 41 5.60 13.78 13.03
C ARG A 41 5.48 13.12 11.64
N PRO A 42 4.42 13.42 10.85
CA PRO A 42 4.33 12.96 9.47
C PRO A 42 5.51 13.46 8.64
N GLN A 43 5.87 12.69 7.63
CA GLN A 43 6.91 13.02 6.66
C GLN A 43 6.28 13.22 5.28
N PRO A 44 6.92 13.96 4.36
CA PRO A 44 6.51 13.98 2.96
C PRO A 44 6.31 12.56 2.44
N LEU A 45 5.22 12.32 1.73
CA LEU A 45 4.95 11.04 1.12
C LEU A 45 5.79 10.92 -0.16
N PRO A 46 6.40 9.76 -0.43
CA PRO A 46 7.09 9.55 -1.70
C PRO A 46 6.08 9.59 -2.85
N ASP A 47 6.56 9.96 -4.04
CA ASP A 47 5.70 9.94 -5.23
C ASP A 47 5.24 8.52 -5.56
N VAL A 48 4.06 8.41 -6.18
CA VAL A 48 3.57 7.13 -6.69
C VAL A 48 4.53 6.61 -7.74
N PRO A 49 5.10 5.40 -7.59
CA PRO A 49 6.17 4.98 -8.48
C PRO A 49 5.75 4.87 -9.94
N GLU A 50 6.71 5.05 -10.84
CA GLU A 50 6.48 4.87 -12.27
C GLU A 50 6.28 3.41 -12.65
N SER A 51 5.55 3.18 -13.75
CA SER A 51 5.25 1.83 -14.26
C SER A 51 6.50 0.99 -14.53
N GLY A 52 7.63 1.61 -14.90
CA GLY A 52 8.91 0.92 -15.12
C GLY A 52 9.44 0.25 -13.85
N ALA A 53 9.42 0.97 -12.72
CA ALA A 53 9.87 0.44 -11.43
C ALA A 53 8.96 -0.70 -10.93
N LEU A 54 7.64 -0.59 -11.15
CA LEU A 54 6.71 -1.67 -10.80
C LEU A 54 6.90 -2.91 -11.67
N ARG A 55 7.12 -2.73 -12.97
CA ARG A 55 7.39 -3.83 -13.91
C ARG A 55 8.64 -4.60 -13.51
N LYS A 56 9.66 -3.91 -12.99
CA LYS A 56 10.88 -4.53 -12.45
C LYS A 56 10.57 -5.44 -11.26
N VAL A 57 9.71 -5.02 -10.32
CA VAL A 57 9.26 -5.87 -9.20
C VAL A 57 8.52 -7.10 -9.72
N SER A 58 7.54 -6.92 -10.61
CA SER A 58 6.75 -8.02 -11.18
C SER A 58 7.62 -9.03 -11.93
N SER A 59 8.59 -8.57 -12.72
CA SER A 59 9.54 -9.44 -13.43
C SER A 59 10.48 -10.19 -12.49
N ARG A 60 10.88 -9.60 -11.36
CA ARG A 60 11.73 -10.29 -10.39
C ARG A 60 10.97 -11.30 -9.54
N LEU A 61 9.70 -11.02 -9.23
CA LEU A 61 8.78 -12.02 -8.68
C LEU A 61 8.73 -13.22 -9.64
N ASP A 62 8.39 -13.01 -10.91
CA ASP A 62 8.30 -14.10 -11.90
C ASP A 62 9.57 -14.98 -11.99
N LYS A 63 10.75 -14.39 -11.83
CA LYS A 63 12.04 -15.10 -11.89
C LYS A 63 12.50 -15.72 -10.57
N ASN A 64 11.82 -15.44 -9.45
CA ASN A 64 12.23 -15.94 -8.15
C ASN A 64 11.60 -17.31 -7.87
N PRO A 65 12.39 -18.38 -7.70
CA PRO A 65 11.89 -19.74 -7.51
C PRO A 65 11.14 -19.95 -6.20
N LEU A 66 11.25 -19.02 -5.24
CA LEU A 66 10.51 -19.06 -3.97
C LEU A 66 9.14 -18.37 -4.08
N THR A 67 8.79 -17.85 -5.24
CA THR A 67 7.50 -17.19 -5.48
C THR A 67 6.70 -17.97 -6.52
N ASN A 68 5.39 -17.99 -6.37
CA ASN A 68 4.46 -18.72 -7.23
C ASN A 68 3.13 -17.95 -7.30
N LEU A 69 3.14 -16.80 -7.94
CA LEU A 69 1.96 -15.96 -8.18
C LEU A 69 1.58 -15.98 -9.65
N SER A 70 0.29 -15.81 -9.98
CA SER A 70 -0.13 -15.54 -11.36
C SER A 70 0.40 -14.19 -11.85
N GLU A 71 0.41 -13.97 -13.17
CA GLU A 71 0.89 -12.71 -13.75
C GLU A 71 0.16 -11.48 -13.18
N ASP A 72 -1.16 -11.56 -13.07
CA ASP A 72 -1.99 -10.48 -12.52
C ASP A 72 -1.74 -10.27 -11.03
N ALA A 73 -1.50 -11.34 -10.27
CA ALA A 73 -1.14 -11.21 -8.86
C ALA A 73 0.24 -10.58 -8.67
N ARG A 74 1.22 -10.87 -9.53
CA ARG A 74 2.52 -10.17 -9.52
C ARG A 74 2.38 -8.69 -9.85
N LYS A 75 1.53 -8.33 -10.82
CA LYS A 75 1.22 -6.94 -11.14
C LYS A 75 0.56 -6.22 -9.96
N ALA A 76 -0.41 -6.85 -9.30
CA ALA A 76 -1.07 -6.31 -8.12
C ALA A 76 -0.09 -6.15 -6.94
N ALA A 77 0.73 -7.16 -6.66
CA ALA A 77 1.78 -7.13 -5.63
C ALA A 77 2.80 -6.01 -5.86
N ALA A 78 3.21 -5.81 -7.12
CA ALA A 78 4.09 -4.71 -7.50
C ALA A 78 3.40 -3.35 -7.32
N ALA A 79 2.13 -3.22 -7.72
CA ALA A 79 1.40 -1.96 -7.69
C ALA A 79 1.23 -1.38 -6.27
N LEU A 80 1.22 -2.23 -5.24
CA LEU A 80 1.18 -1.86 -3.83
C LEU A 80 2.42 -1.12 -3.36
N GLN A 81 3.58 -1.36 -3.97
CA GLN A 81 4.86 -0.97 -3.42
C GLN A 81 5.00 0.55 -3.38
N VAL A 82 5.24 1.10 -2.19
CA VAL A 82 5.64 2.50 -1.99
C VAL A 82 7.11 2.68 -2.42
N GLN A 83 7.95 1.65 -2.20
CA GLN A 83 9.38 1.65 -2.50
C GLN A 83 9.75 0.46 -3.40
N PRO A 84 9.40 0.48 -4.70
CA PRO A 84 9.56 -0.67 -5.57
C PRO A 84 11.02 -1.07 -5.79
N GLU A 85 11.98 -0.16 -5.73
CA GLU A 85 13.40 -0.53 -5.85
C GLU A 85 13.87 -1.39 -4.69
N ARG A 86 13.43 -1.08 -3.46
CA ARG A 86 13.68 -1.92 -2.28
C ARG A 86 12.99 -3.27 -2.43
N ALA A 87 11.72 -3.29 -2.80
CA ALA A 87 10.97 -4.54 -3.02
C ALA A 87 11.65 -5.41 -4.07
N ALA A 88 12.09 -4.80 -5.18
CA ALA A 88 12.83 -5.46 -6.25
C ALA A 88 14.12 -6.10 -5.72
N LEU A 89 14.85 -5.48 -4.80
CA LEU A 89 16.06 -6.08 -4.19
C LEU A 89 15.70 -7.30 -3.33
N LEU A 90 14.64 -7.21 -2.52
CA LEU A 90 14.19 -8.30 -1.65
C LEU A 90 13.75 -9.54 -2.44
N VAL A 91 13.09 -9.35 -3.59
CA VAL A 91 12.65 -10.46 -4.44
C VAL A 91 13.72 -10.95 -5.41
N ASN A 92 14.86 -10.27 -5.52
CA ASN A 92 15.87 -10.69 -6.49
C ASN A 92 16.56 -11.98 -6.00
N PRO A 93 16.63 -13.04 -6.83
CA PRO A 93 17.43 -14.21 -6.52
C PRO A 93 18.90 -13.80 -6.29
N GLN A 94 19.50 -14.27 -5.20
CA GLN A 94 20.89 -13.96 -4.89
C GLN A 94 21.80 -15.05 -5.47
N PRO A 95 22.99 -14.70 -6.01
CA PRO A 95 23.93 -15.67 -6.58
C PRO A 95 24.42 -16.74 -5.59
N ASN A 96 24.40 -16.43 -4.29
CA ASN A 96 24.80 -17.33 -3.22
C ASN A 96 23.67 -18.27 -2.74
N GLY A 97 22.50 -18.23 -3.39
CA GLY A 97 21.35 -19.05 -3.02
C GLY A 97 20.58 -18.56 -1.79
N VAL A 98 21.00 -17.45 -1.15
CA VAL A 98 20.30 -16.89 0.02
C VAL A 98 19.07 -16.11 -0.43
N SER A 99 17.92 -16.39 0.19
CA SER A 99 16.71 -15.60 0.00
C SER A 99 16.69 -14.39 0.93
N LEU A 100 16.23 -13.25 0.42
CA LEU A 100 15.89 -12.07 1.23
C LEU A 100 14.39 -11.97 1.53
N LEU A 101 13.61 -12.96 1.11
CA LEU A 101 12.22 -13.10 1.53
C LEU A 101 12.19 -13.67 2.95
N SER A 102 11.30 -13.16 3.79
CA SER A 102 11.06 -13.74 5.10
C SER A 102 10.24 -15.01 4.93
N GLU A 103 10.67 -16.09 5.58
CA GLU A 103 9.93 -17.36 5.62
C GLU A 103 9.03 -17.40 6.87
N VAL A 104 7.78 -17.78 6.67
CA VAL A 104 6.79 -17.97 7.73
C VAL A 104 6.31 -19.42 7.66
N ALA A 105 6.66 -20.20 8.68
CA ALA A 105 6.18 -21.58 8.80
C ALA A 105 4.66 -21.59 9.03
N VAL A 106 3.96 -22.45 8.29
CA VAL A 106 2.52 -22.70 8.42
C VAL A 106 2.27 -24.20 8.49
N PRO A 107 1.12 -24.66 9.00
CA PRO A 107 0.78 -26.08 8.95
C PRO A 107 0.88 -26.62 7.52
N GLY A 108 1.72 -27.63 7.31
CA GLY A 108 1.93 -28.26 6.00
C GLY A 108 2.87 -27.53 5.04
N GLY A 109 3.53 -26.42 5.43
CA GLY A 109 4.44 -25.75 4.53
C GLY A 109 5.05 -24.46 5.04
N SER A 110 5.54 -23.66 4.10
CA SER A 110 6.12 -22.35 4.35
C SER A 110 5.53 -21.30 3.40
N LEU A 111 5.28 -20.11 3.92
CA LEU A 111 4.97 -18.91 3.13
C LEU A 111 6.23 -18.04 3.02
N TYR A 112 6.43 -17.44 1.87
CA TYR A 112 7.48 -16.45 1.64
C TYR A 112 6.84 -15.07 1.48
N VAL A 113 7.32 -14.13 2.29
CA VAL A 113 6.74 -12.79 2.39
C VAL A 113 7.76 -11.71 2.11
N ILE A 114 7.28 -10.61 1.51
CA ILE A 114 8.01 -9.36 1.41
C ILE A 114 7.50 -8.43 2.50
N GLU A 115 8.41 -7.89 3.32
CA GLU A 115 8.10 -6.81 4.24
C GLU A 115 8.31 -5.46 3.55
N CYS A 116 7.22 -4.69 3.38
CA CYS A 116 7.24 -3.43 2.64
C CYS A 116 6.23 -2.42 3.19
N LEU A 117 6.32 -1.17 2.71
CA LEU A 117 5.25 -0.19 2.85
C LEU A 117 4.32 -0.27 1.64
N ALA A 118 3.01 -0.28 1.90
CA ALA A 118 1.97 -0.30 0.87
C ALA A 118 1.04 0.91 0.97
N TRP A 119 0.49 1.32 -0.17
CA TRP A 119 -0.58 2.33 -0.21
C TRP A 119 -1.85 1.76 0.41
N SER A 120 -2.34 2.38 1.49
CA SER A 120 -3.45 1.81 2.29
C SER A 120 -4.75 1.70 1.49
N ARG A 121 -4.98 2.60 0.54
CA ARG A 121 -6.15 2.61 -0.37
C ARG A 121 -6.17 1.47 -1.37
N MET A 122 -5.07 0.74 -1.53
CA MET A 122 -4.95 -0.39 -2.45
C MET A 122 -5.06 -1.73 -1.71
N LEU A 123 -5.45 -1.71 -0.43
CA LEU A 123 -5.65 -2.87 0.42
C LEU A 123 -7.12 -2.96 0.82
N PHE A 124 -7.67 -4.18 0.82
CA PHE A 124 -9.09 -4.37 1.08
C PHE A 124 -9.36 -5.38 2.20
N PRO A 125 -10.29 -5.09 3.13
CA PRO A 125 -10.67 -6.01 4.19
C PRO A 125 -11.79 -6.93 3.70
N LEU A 126 -11.43 -8.13 3.25
CA LEU A 126 -12.40 -9.09 2.68
C LEU A 126 -12.72 -10.26 3.64
N TYR A 127 -11.78 -10.66 4.51
CA TYR A 127 -11.95 -11.83 5.35
C TYR A 127 -11.58 -11.56 6.81
N GLN A 128 -12.58 -11.39 7.68
CA GLN A 128 -12.37 -11.27 9.14
C GLN A 128 -12.96 -12.47 9.89
N PRO A 129 -12.15 -13.48 10.28
CA PRO A 129 -12.63 -14.64 11.04
C PRO A 129 -13.41 -14.27 12.30
N ARG A 130 -12.98 -13.21 12.99
CA ARG A 130 -13.58 -12.73 14.25
C ARG A 130 -14.98 -12.14 14.07
N ILE A 131 -15.27 -11.55 12.91
CA ILE A 131 -16.60 -11.00 12.59
C ILE A 131 -17.44 -12.04 11.84
N ALA A 132 -16.85 -12.99 11.12
CA ALA A 132 -17.59 -14.12 10.56
C ALA A 132 -18.38 -14.91 11.64
N ALA A 133 -17.93 -14.88 12.90
CA ALA A 133 -18.65 -15.42 14.05
C ALA A 133 -19.81 -14.53 14.56
N LEU A 134 -19.81 -13.24 14.22
CA LEU A 134 -20.88 -12.27 14.50
C LEU A 134 -21.75 -12.15 13.25
N SER A 135 -22.73 -13.05 13.10
CA SER A 135 -23.75 -13.11 12.03
C SER A 135 -23.72 -11.94 11.03
N LEU A 136 -22.85 -12.03 10.02
CA LEU A 136 -22.81 -11.06 8.93
C LEU A 136 -24.10 -11.19 8.10
N ALA A 137 -24.64 -10.07 7.62
CA ALA A 137 -25.73 -10.03 6.66
C ALA A 137 -25.29 -10.60 5.30
N VAL A 138 -24.01 -10.45 4.94
CA VAL A 138 -23.39 -11.14 3.79
C VAL A 138 -22.55 -12.32 4.27
N PRO A 139 -22.73 -13.54 3.72
CA PRO A 139 -21.92 -14.69 4.10
C PRO A 139 -20.42 -14.41 3.97
N ALA A 140 -19.64 -14.94 4.91
CA ALA A 140 -18.19 -14.86 4.82
C ALA A 140 -17.71 -15.52 3.52
N PRO A 141 -16.76 -14.92 2.80
CA PRO A 141 -16.31 -15.45 1.53
C PRO A 141 -15.55 -16.74 1.76
N ARG A 142 -15.78 -17.73 0.89
CA ARG A 142 -15.00 -18.96 0.90
C ARG A 142 -13.68 -18.69 0.18
N LEU A 143 -12.58 -18.70 0.94
CA LEU A 143 -11.24 -18.72 0.38
C LEU A 143 -10.96 -20.15 -0.13
N LEU A 144 -10.69 -20.25 -1.42
CA LEU A 144 -10.37 -21.49 -2.11
C LEU A 144 -8.93 -21.43 -2.59
N ASP A 145 -8.29 -22.59 -2.71
CA ASP A 145 -6.96 -22.66 -3.28
C ASP A 145 -6.99 -22.26 -4.75
N ASP A 146 -5.90 -21.62 -5.18
CA ASP A 146 -5.71 -21.17 -6.54
C ASP A 146 -4.53 -21.89 -7.18
N HIS A 147 -4.68 -22.28 -8.44
CA HIS A 147 -3.76 -23.17 -9.14
C HIS A 147 -3.57 -22.68 -10.58
N ASN A 148 -2.43 -23.01 -11.18
CA ASN A 148 -2.20 -22.94 -12.62
C ASN A 148 -1.72 -24.30 -13.14
N ALA A 149 -1.27 -24.36 -14.40
CA ALA A 149 -0.72 -25.57 -15.00
C ALA A 149 0.54 -26.11 -14.27
N ASP A 150 1.26 -25.25 -13.56
CA ASP A 150 2.50 -25.58 -12.85
C ASP A 150 2.26 -25.98 -11.38
N GLY A 151 1.01 -25.89 -10.89
CA GLY A 151 0.63 -26.31 -9.55
C GLY A 151 -0.03 -25.20 -8.71
N PRO A 152 0.03 -25.33 -7.36
CA PRO A 152 -0.60 -24.36 -6.46
C PRO A 152 0.13 -23.03 -6.45
N LEU A 153 -0.63 -21.94 -6.28
CA LEU A 153 -0.14 -20.58 -6.24
C LEU A 153 -0.21 -20.00 -4.81
N ALA A 154 0.67 -19.05 -4.49
CA ALA A 154 0.66 -18.24 -3.28
C ALA A 154 -0.41 -17.12 -3.30
N GLN A 155 -1.61 -17.48 -3.74
CA GLN A 155 -2.78 -16.62 -3.79
C GLN A 155 -4.02 -17.50 -3.57
N ALA A 156 -5.10 -16.89 -3.10
CA ALA A 156 -6.39 -17.58 -2.99
C ALA A 156 -7.31 -17.17 -4.14
N ARG A 157 -8.43 -17.87 -4.28
CA ARG A 157 -9.57 -17.39 -5.06
C ARG A 157 -10.82 -17.27 -4.20
N CYS A 158 -11.69 -16.34 -4.57
CA CYS A 158 -13.04 -16.21 -4.04
C CYS A 158 -14.02 -15.98 -5.19
N GLU A 159 -15.23 -16.48 -4.99
CA GLU A 159 -16.34 -16.37 -5.94
C GLU A 159 -17.45 -15.52 -5.30
N PHE A 160 -18.00 -14.60 -6.08
CA PHE A 160 -19.14 -13.77 -5.70
C PHE A 160 -20.17 -13.79 -6.84
N ASP A 161 -21.41 -13.44 -6.53
CA ASP A 161 -22.48 -13.32 -7.51
C ASP A 161 -22.22 -12.12 -8.44
N SER A 162 -21.81 -10.99 -7.85
CA SER A 162 -21.56 -9.73 -8.56
C SER A 162 -20.55 -8.83 -7.82
N PRO A 163 -19.98 -7.80 -8.49
CA PRO A 163 -19.17 -6.78 -7.84
C PRO A 163 -19.90 -6.07 -6.68
N GLN A 164 -21.22 -5.97 -6.73
CA GLN A 164 -22.03 -5.35 -5.69
C GLN A 164 -22.10 -6.20 -4.42
N GLN A 165 -22.11 -7.53 -4.54
CA GLN A 165 -22.04 -8.41 -3.38
C GLN A 165 -20.70 -8.29 -2.66
N LEU A 166 -19.60 -8.26 -3.42
CA LEU A 166 -18.26 -7.99 -2.87
C LEU A 166 -18.21 -6.62 -2.17
N ALA A 167 -18.76 -5.57 -2.78
CA ALA A 167 -18.83 -4.25 -2.19
C ALA A 167 -19.64 -4.22 -0.89
N ALA A 168 -20.77 -4.93 -0.83
CA ALA A 168 -21.59 -5.06 0.36
C ALA A 168 -20.81 -5.73 1.51
N LEU A 169 -20.11 -6.83 1.22
CA LEU A 169 -19.27 -7.52 2.21
C LEU A 169 -18.16 -6.61 2.75
N VAL A 170 -17.46 -5.87 1.89
CA VAL A 170 -16.38 -4.97 2.32
C VAL A 170 -16.94 -3.82 3.17
N ARG A 171 -18.09 -3.25 2.78
CA ARG A 171 -18.78 -2.22 3.58
C ARG A 171 -19.12 -2.74 4.98
N GLU A 172 -19.69 -3.93 5.04
CA GLU A 172 -20.07 -4.57 6.29
C GLU A 172 -18.85 -4.90 7.14
N THR A 173 -17.77 -5.40 6.53
CA THR A 173 -16.53 -5.73 7.23
C THR A 173 -15.91 -4.49 7.87
N VAL A 174 -15.82 -3.37 7.14
CA VAL A 174 -15.30 -2.11 7.69
C VAL A 174 -16.20 -1.60 8.82
N SER A 175 -17.51 -1.57 8.59
CA SER A 175 -18.48 -1.04 9.55
C SER A 175 -18.53 -1.89 10.82
N GLY A 176 -18.62 -3.21 10.67
CA GLY A 176 -18.61 -4.17 11.76
C GLY A 176 -17.32 -4.07 12.57
N THR A 177 -16.17 -3.95 11.89
CA THR A 177 -14.87 -3.81 12.57
C THR A 177 -14.79 -2.55 13.42
N LEU A 178 -15.18 -1.40 12.87
CA LEU A 178 -15.09 -0.12 13.59
C LEU A 178 -16.14 0.02 14.70
N ASN A 179 -17.22 -0.77 14.67
CA ASN A 179 -18.22 -0.82 15.73
C ASN A 179 -17.84 -1.78 16.88
N VAL A 180 -16.84 -2.65 16.71
CA VAL A 180 -16.38 -3.52 17.81
C VAL A 180 -15.67 -2.66 18.87
N PRO A 181 -16.08 -2.75 20.15
CA PRO A 181 -15.41 -2.01 21.22
C PRO A 181 -13.90 -2.28 21.24
N LYS A 182 -13.10 -1.21 21.34
CA LYS A 182 -11.62 -1.24 21.37
C LYS A 182 -10.94 -1.75 20.08
N ALA A 183 -11.68 -1.95 18.99
CA ALA A 183 -11.10 -2.28 17.69
C ALA A 183 -10.79 -1.04 16.84
N ASP A 184 -11.29 0.14 17.22
CA ASP A 184 -10.97 1.39 16.54
C ASP A 184 -9.67 2.01 17.09
N TYR A 185 -8.62 1.95 16.28
CA TYR A 185 -7.30 2.51 16.56
C TYR A 185 -7.09 3.90 15.96
N SER A 186 -8.15 4.60 15.50
CA SER A 186 -8.00 5.85 14.74
C SER A 186 -7.21 6.92 15.50
N ASP A 187 -7.46 7.06 16.80
CA ASP A 187 -6.73 8.01 17.66
C ASP A 187 -5.26 7.63 17.79
N SER A 188 -4.97 6.34 17.98
CA SER A 188 -3.59 5.86 18.06
C SER A 188 -2.84 6.07 16.74
N ILE A 189 -3.49 5.80 15.61
CA ILE A 189 -2.93 6.05 14.28
C ILE A 189 -2.70 7.55 14.08
N MET A 190 -3.60 8.41 14.56
CA MET A 190 -3.41 9.86 14.47
C MET A 190 -2.13 10.32 15.19
N GLN A 191 -1.80 9.70 16.33
CA GLN A 191 -0.63 10.07 17.12
C GLN A 191 0.70 9.53 16.55
N ARG A 192 0.73 8.28 16.07
CA ARG A 192 1.98 7.56 15.73
C ARG A 192 2.00 6.87 14.36
N GLY A 193 0.89 6.89 13.64
CA GLY A 193 0.68 6.10 12.42
C GLY A 193 0.50 4.61 12.70
N VAL A 194 0.40 3.82 11.62
CA VAL A 194 0.32 2.36 11.73
C VAL A 194 1.72 1.78 11.93
N SER A 195 1.95 1.18 13.10
CA SER A 195 3.27 0.64 13.49
C SER A 195 3.44 -0.85 13.15
N GLU A 196 2.39 -1.65 13.33
CA GLU A 196 2.46 -3.10 13.16
C GLU A 196 2.05 -3.51 11.74
N PRO A 197 2.79 -4.44 11.11
CA PRO A 197 2.52 -4.85 9.74
C PRO A 197 1.19 -5.59 9.61
N LEU A 198 0.50 -5.34 8.48
CA LEU A 198 -0.68 -6.09 8.07
C LEU A 198 -0.25 -7.34 7.32
N LEU A 199 -0.90 -8.49 7.52
CA LEU A 199 -0.70 -9.66 6.67
C LEU A 199 -1.60 -9.54 5.44
N VAL A 200 -0.98 -9.53 4.26
CA VAL A 200 -1.68 -9.36 2.98
C VAL A 200 -1.47 -10.59 2.12
N ILE A 201 -2.56 -11.12 1.57
CA ILE A 201 -2.55 -12.14 0.52
C ILE A 201 -3.17 -11.57 -0.76
N LEU A 202 -2.84 -12.18 -1.89
CA LEU A 202 -3.48 -11.88 -3.16
C LEU A 202 -4.68 -12.80 -3.31
N VAL A 203 -5.83 -12.24 -3.70
CA VAL A 203 -7.06 -13.01 -3.92
C VAL A 203 -7.59 -12.73 -5.31
N ARG A 204 -7.68 -13.76 -6.14
CA ARG A 204 -8.43 -13.68 -7.40
C ARG A 204 -9.91 -13.73 -7.10
N VAL A 205 -10.63 -12.69 -7.49
CA VAL A 205 -12.08 -12.62 -7.38
C VAL A 205 -12.71 -12.85 -8.75
N THR A 206 -13.66 -13.76 -8.81
CA THR A 206 -14.49 -14.05 -9.98
C THR A 206 -15.96 -13.79 -9.68
N PHE A 207 -16.73 -13.46 -10.71
CA PHE A 207 -18.14 -13.08 -10.59
C PHE A 207 -19.04 -13.96 -11.45
N ALA A 208 -20.16 -14.43 -10.89
CA ALA A 208 -21.13 -15.26 -11.60
C ALA A 208 -21.92 -14.48 -12.67
N ASP A 209 -22.04 -13.15 -12.51
CA ASP A 209 -22.68 -12.24 -13.47
C ASP A 209 -21.84 -11.96 -14.74
N ASN A 210 -20.72 -12.67 -14.93
CA ASN A 210 -19.74 -12.48 -16.00
C ASN A 210 -18.99 -11.14 -15.96
N SER A 211 -19.03 -10.41 -14.84
CA SER A 211 -18.14 -9.26 -14.64
C SER A 211 -16.67 -9.71 -14.69
N PRO A 212 -15.74 -8.85 -15.17
CA PRO A 212 -14.33 -9.18 -15.25
C PRO A 212 -13.75 -9.58 -13.89
N SER A 213 -13.00 -10.69 -13.87
CA SER A 213 -12.25 -11.12 -12.69
C SER A 213 -11.18 -10.08 -12.32
N ARG A 214 -10.86 -9.97 -11.03
CA ARG A 214 -9.84 -9.05 -10.53
C ARG A 214 -8.94 -9.73 -9.50
N VAL A 215 -7.68 -9.32 -9.41
CA VAL A 215 -6.82 -9.73 -8.28
C VAL A 215 -6.77 -8.58 -7.27
N LEU A 216 -7.15 -8.87 -6.03
CA LEU A 216 -7.21 -7.92 -4.93
C LEU A 216 -6.16 -8.23 -3.86
N PRO A 217 -5.42 -7.23 -3.38
CA PRO A 217 -4.65 -7.33 -2.15
C PRO A 217 -5.57 -7.33 -0.93
N VAL A 218 -5.73 -8.49 -0.30
CA VAL A 218 -6.63 -8.68 0.83
C VAL A 218 -5.84 -8.73 2.13
N VAL A 219 -6.25 -7.92 3.10
CA VAL A 219 -5.75 -7.98 4.47
C VAL A 219 -6.46 -9.12 5.20
N VAL A 220 -5.69 -10.09 5.69
CA VAL A 220 -6.18 -11.24 6.47
C VAL A 220 -5.82 -11.15 7.95
N ASP A 221 -4.77 -10.40 8.30
CA ASP A 221 -4.49 -9.96 9.67
C ASP A 221 -4.22 -8.45 9.72
N GLY A 222 -4.81 -7.79 10.72
CA GLY A 222 -4.75 -6.34 10.88
C GLY A 222 -5.88 -5.57 10.22
N ILE A 223 -7.05 -6.19 10.00
CA ILE A 223 -8.22 -5.51 9.42
C ILE A 223 -8.65 -4.31 10.27
N SER A 224 -8.68 -4.43 11.60
CA SER A 224 -8.91 -3.30 12.50
C SER A 224 -7.93 -2.14 12.27
N ARG A 225 -6.64 -2.45 12.05
CA ARG A 225 -5.62 -1.43 11.71
C ARG A 225 -5.89 -0.80 10.34
N LEU A 226 -6.28 -1.58 9.32
CA LEU A 226 -6.63 -1.06 8.00
C LEU A 226 -7.89 -0.18 8.04
N SER A 227 -8.97 -0.65 8.67
CA SER A 227 -10.23 0.09 8.79
C SER A 227 -10.04 1.38 9.57
N SER A 228 -9.28 1.36 10.66
CA SER A 228 -8.93 2.58 11.39
C SER A 228 -8.00 3.49 10.60
N ALA A 229 -7.05 2.97 9.81
CA ALA A 229 -6.24 3.81 8.92
C ALA A 229 -7.13 4.52 7.88
N ALA A 230 -8.11 3.82 7.30
CA ALA A 230 -9.08 4.43 6.40
C ALA A 230 -9.93 5.51 7.09
N LYS A 231 -10.39 5.26 8.33
CA LYS A 231 -11.14 6.24 9.12
C LYS A 231 -10.29 7.46 9.47
N THR A 232 -9.06 7.27 9.94
CA THR A 232 -8.10 8.34 10.22
C THR A 232 -7.84 9.18 8.98
N ARG A 233 -7.47 8.56 7.84
CA ARG A 233 -7.16 9.24 6.57
C ARG A 233 -8.33 10.07 6.04
N THR A 234 -9.54 9.51 6.09
CA THR A 234 -10.73 10.17 5.53
C THR A 234 -11.35 11.19 6.48
N GLY A 235 -11.13 11.08 7.79
CA GLY A 235 -11.78 11.92 8.80
C GLY A 235 -13.32 11.74 8.84
N LYS A 236 -13.85 10.68 8.23
CA LYS A 236 -15.30 10.45 8.08
C LYS A 236 -15.87 9.63 9.25
N THR A 237 -17.21 9.59 9.31
CA THR A 237 -17.96 8.64 10.14
C THR A 237 -17.66 7.20 9.73
N ILE A 238 -18.07 6.21 10.53
CA ILE A 238 -17.89 4.78 10.20
C ILE A 238 -18.52 4.46 8.84
N ALA A 239 -19.78 4.86 8.62
CA ALA A 239 -20.47 4.66 7.34
C ALA A 239 -19.74 5.35 6.18
N GLY A 240 -19.36 6.63 6.34
CA GLY A 240 -18.64 7.36 5.31
C GLY A 240 -17.23 6.81 5.02
N THR A 241 -16.60 6.16 6.00
CA THR A 241 -15.33 5.43 5.83
C THR A 241 -15.55 4.17 5.01
N ALA A 242 -16.57 3.38 5.36
CA ALA A 242 -16.92 2.16 4.63
C ALA A 242 -17.26 2.45 3.16
N ASP A 243 -18.01 3.53 2.90
CA ASP A 243 -18.33 3.96 1.54
C ASP A 243 -17.07 4.39 0.76
N ALA A 244 -16.12 5.09 1.40
CA ALA A 244 -14.86 5.47 0.76
C ALA A 244 -14.00 4.23 0.39
N VAL A 245 -13.98 3.19 1.24
CA VAL A 245 -13.27 1.93 0.95
C VAL A 245 -13.94 1.19 -0.20
N VAL A 246 -15.28 1.15 -0.24
CA VAL A 246 -16.04 0.54 -1.35
C VAL A 246 -15.83 1.30 -2.66
N GLU A 247 -15.78 2.63 -2.61
CA GLU A 247 -15.49 3.45 -3.78
C GLU A 247 -14.12 3.10 -4.36
N ASP A 248 -13.09 2.98 -3.51
CA ASP A 248 -11.74 2.57 -3.93
C ASP A 248 -11.72 1.13 -4.49
N LEU A 249 -12.50 0.21 -3.91
CA LEU A 249 -12.61 -1.19 -4.35
C LEU A 249 -13.23 -1.33 -5.75
N LEU A 250 -14.26 -0.53 -6.05
CA LEU A 250 -15.00 -0.64 -7.30
C LEU A 250 -14.28 0.02 -8.48
N ARG A 251 -13.40 0.99 -8.21
CA ARG A 251 -12.55 1.64 -9.23
C ARG A 251 -11.70 0.61 -9.98
N ASP A 252 -11.44 0.88 -11.25
CA ASP A 252 -10.40 0.15 -11.96
C ASP A 252 -9.01 0.51 -11.36
N PRO A 253 -8.02 -0.41 -11.42
CA PRO A 253 -6.73 -0.19 -10.79
C PRO A 253 -5.96 1.04 -11.27
N ALA A 254 -6.11 1.44 -12.54
CA ALA A 254 -5.40 2.60 -13.08
C ALA A 254 -6.01 3.90 -12.54
N SER A 255 -7.34 3.99 -12.48
CA SER A 255 -8.05 5.12 -11.87
C SER A 255 -7.79 5.24 -10.37
N LEU A 256 -7.76 4.11 -9.64
CA LEU A 256 -7.38 4.12 -8.22
C LEU A 256 -5.94 4.63 -8.04
N ARG A 257 -4.99 4.15 -8.84
CA ARG A 257 -3.60 4.62 -8.79
C ARG A 257 -3.48 6.12 -9.07
N ARG A 258 -4.27 6.65 -10.01
CA ARG A 258 -4.32 8.09 -10.28
C ARG A 258 -4.86 8.86 -9.08
N ALA A 259 -5.94 8.40 -8.46
CA ALA A 259 -6.52 9.02 -7.27
C ALA A 259 -5.55 9.01 -6.07
N VAL A 260 -4.75 7.95 -5.91
CA VAL A 260 -3.68 7.90 -4.89
C VAL A 260 -2.58 8.93 -5.21
N ARG A 261 -2.17 9.05 -6.47
CA ARG A 261 -1.18 10.05 -6.90
C ARG A 261 -1.66 11.48 -6.63
N ASP A 262 -2.91 11.77 -6.96
CA ASP A 262 -3.49 13.11 -6.76
C ASP A 262 -3.59 13.44 -5.25
N GLU A 263 -3.95 12.47 -4.41
CA GLU A 263 -3.94 12.62 -2.95
C GLU A 263 -2.53 12.90 -2.40
N ILE A 264 -1.51 12.21 -2.89
CA ILE A 264 -0.11 12.43 -2.48
C ILE A 264 0.37 13.81 -2.90
N ALA A 265 0.09 14.24 -4.13
CA ALA A 265 0.46 15.56 -4.61
C ALA A 265 -0.22 16.66 -3.78
N HIS A 266 -1.51 16.49 -3.48
CA HIS A 266 -2.26 17.40 -2.62
C HIS A 266 -1.69 17.44 -1.20
N TYR A 267 -1.42 16.26 -0.62
CA TYR A 267 -0.81 16.11 0.69
C TYR A 267 0.55 16.80 0.77
N ASN A 268 1.46 16.52 -0.16
CA ASN A 268 2.82 17.08 -0.14
C ASN A 268 2.80 18.61 -0.31
N SER A 269 1.91 19.14 -1.14
CA SER A 269 1.69 20.58 -1.26
C SER A 269 1.15 21.19 0.04
N ALA A 270 0.20 20.53 0.71
CA ALA A 270 -0.34 20.99 1.98
C ALA A 270 0.68 20.89 3.12
N TYR A 271 1.47 19.83 3.16
CA TYR A 271 2.55 19.61 4.13
C TYR A 271 3.57 20.75 4.11
N GLN A 272 3.95 21.24 2.92
CA GLN A 272 4.86 22.38 2.77
C GLN A 272 4.30 23.68 3.39
N ARG A 273 2.97 23.81 3.51
CA ARG A 273 2.31 24.96 4.13
C ARG A 273 2.15 24.84 5.64
N GLY A 274 2.31 23.64 6.22
CA GLY A 274 2.17 23.38 7.65
C GLY A 274 1.44 22.07 7.97
N LEU A 275 1.37 21.75 9.27
CA LEU A 275 0.75 20.51 9.77
C LEU A 275 -0.68 20.77 10.27
N SER A 276 -1.64 20.85 9.35
CA SER A 276 -3.05 20.82 9.72
C SER A 276 -3.48 19.41 10.16
N ASP A 277 -4.63 19.30 10.84
CA ASP A 277 -5.24 18.01 11.22
C ASP A 277 -5.37 17.07 10.01
N GLN A 278 -5.83 17.57 8.85
CA GLN A 278 -5.95 16.78 7.64
C GLN A 278 -4.59 16.30 7.09
N VAL A 279 -3.55 17.13 7.18
CA VAL A 279 -2.19 16.72 6.80
C VAL A 279 -1.74 15.60 7.73
N VAL A 280 -1.92 15.73 9.04
CA VAL A 280 -1.51 14.67 9.97
C VAL A 280 -2.28 13.37 9.70
N ARG A 281 -3.61 13.43 9.54
CA ARG A 281 -4.46 12.28 9.18
C ARG A 281 -3.95 11.51 7.97
N VAL A 282 -3.71 12.21 6.87
CA VAL A 282 -3.23 11.58 5.63
C VAL A 282 -1.81 11.07 5.81
N GLY A 283 -0.91 11.87 6.36
CA GLY A 283 0.50 11.50 6.52
C GLY A 283 0.73 10.29 7.44
N GLN A 284 -0.16 10.05 8.40
CA GLN A 284 -0.09 8.89 9.30
C GLN A 284 -0.69 7.60 8.72
N ALA A 285 -1.58 7.72 7.74
CA ALA A 285 -2.44 6.61 7.30
C ALA A 285 -2.42 6.32 5.80
N ALA A 286 -1.79 7.16 4.97
CA ALA A 286 -1.68 6.94 3.52
C ALA A 286 -0.86 5.69 3.17
N THR A 287 0.14 5.36 3.99
CA THR A 287 0.95 4.16 3.85
C THR A 287 0.90 3.30 5.10
N VAL A 288 0.89 1.98 4.93
CA VAL A 288 0.92 1.02 6.04
C VAL A 288 2.02 -0.01 5.83
N PRO A 289 2.68 -0.47 6.91
CA PRO A 289 3.59 -1.62 6.83
C PRO A 289 2.79 -2.88 6.53
N VAL A 290 3.32 -3.73 5.64
CA VAL A 290 2.69 -5.00 5.27
C VAL A 290 3.72 -6.13 5.19
N ARG A 291 3.26 -7.33 5.54
CA ARG A 291 3.84 -8.62 5.19
C ARG A 291 3.03 -9.16 4.03
N LEU A 292 3.56 -9.03 2.83
CA LEU A 292 2.90 -9.44 1.60
C LEU A 292 3.33 -10.86 1.22
N VAL A 293 2.40 -11.80 1.23
CA VAL A 293 2.64 -13.17 0.77
C VAL A 293 2.85 -13.16 -0.75
N VAL A 294 3.98 -13.71 -1.18
CA VAL A 294 4.37 -13.83 -2.60
C VAL A 294 4.81 -15.23 -3.00
N GLY A 295 4.98 -16.12 -2.02
CA GLY A 295 5.39 -17.49 -2.25
C GLY A 295 4.78 -18.44 -1.23
N ALA A 296 4.58 -19.68 -1.63
CA ALA A 296 4.08 -20.76 -0.80
C ALA A 296 4.68 -22.09 -1.28
N ARG A 297 5.22 -22.88 -0.35
CA ARG A 297 5.76 -24.21 -0.62
C ARG A 297 5.21 -25.22 0.37
N ASN A 298 4.90 -26.41 -0.12
CA ASN A 298 4.49 -27.53 0.72
C ASN A 298 5.74 -28.27 1.22
N THR A 299 5.78 -28.60 2.51
CA THR A 299 6.90 -29.36 3.09
C THR A 299 6.95 -30.82 2.62
N MET A 300 5.91 -31.33 1.96
CA MET A 300 5.82 -32.73 1.50
C MET A 300 6.64 -33.05 0.23
N GLU A 301 7.18 -32.05 -0.49
CA GLU A 301 7.87 -32.27 -1.77
C GLU A 301 9.40 -32.51 -1.66
N VAL A 302 9.97 -32.53 -0.45
CA VAL A 302 11.44 -32.65 -0.28
C VAL A 302 11.93 -34.11 -0.29
N ASN A 303 11.05 -35.10 -0.44
CA ASN A 303 11.40 -36.53 -0.46
C ASN A 303 11.00 -37.24 -1.78
N GLN A 304 11.41 -36.72 -2.94
CA GLN A 304 11.47 -37.49 -4.19
C GLN A 304 12.80 -37.30 -4.90
#